data_AF-A0AAW3WLJ3-F1
#
_entry.id   AF-A0AAW3WLJ3-F1
#
_cell.length_a   1.000
_cell.length_b   1.000
_cell.length_c   1.000
_cell.angle_alpha   90.00
_cell.angle_beta   90.00
_cell.angle_gamma   90.00
#
_symmetry.space_group_name_H-M   'P 1'
#
loop_
_entity.id
_entity.type
_entity.pdbx_description
1 polymer ?
#
loop_
_entity_poly.entity_id
_entity_poly.type
_entity_poly.pdbx_seq_one_letter_code
_entity_poly.pdbx_strand_id
1 'polypeptide(L)' 'MYLSQNIPVHHKYIPKELKDNVKQRAALNGRSLNAQLVQIVQDAMSRPSPVIGYRSDTEKLAAQQAETVKKMVF' A
#
# COMPACT_ATOMS: atom_id res chain seq x y z
N MET A 1 -9.52 -7.96 15.92
CA MET A 1 -9.74 -9.10 15.00
C MET A 1 -10.89 -8.74 14.07
N TYR A 2 -10.62 -8.11 12.92
CA TYR A 2 -11.66 -7.89 11.91
C TYR A 2 -11.65 -9.05 10.93
N LEU A 3 -12.88 -9.55 10.73
CA LEU A 3 -13.24 -10.80 10.11
C LEU A 3 -12.60 -10.97 8.73
N SER A 4 -12.03 -12.15 8.50
CA SER A 4 -11.75 -12.73 7.20
C SER A 4 -13.07 -12.97 6.45
N GLN A 5 -13.81 -11.90 6.15
CA GLN A 5 -14.98 -11.97 5.28
C GLN A 5 -14.44 -12.30 3.89
N ASN A 6 -14.66 -13.53 3.47
CA ASN A 6 -14.33 -14.07 2.15
C ASN A 6 -15.31 -13.46 1.14
N ILE A 7 -15.32 -12.14 1.03
CA ILE A 7 -16.26 -11.38 0.18
C ILE A 7 -15.97 -11.79 -1.26
N PRO A 8 -16.96 -12.30 -2.00
CA PRO A 8 -16.79 -12.64 -3.40
C PRO A 8 -16.40 -11.40 -4.19
N VAL A 9 -15.23 -11.42 -4.84
CA VAL A 9 -14.80 -10.32 -5.70
C VAL A 9 -15.48 -10.47 -7.07
N HIS A 10 -16.18 -9.43 -7.52
CA HIS A 10 -16.87 -9.43 -8.80
C HIS A 10 -15.93 -9.04 -9.94
N HIS A 11 -15.42 -10.05 -10.66
CA HIS A 11 -14.39 -9.88 -11.69
C HIS A 11 -14.85 -9.17 -12.98
N LYS A 12 -16.15 -8.91 -13.15
CA LYS A 12 -16.73 -8.40 -14.42
C LYS A 12 -16.15 -7.05 -14.87
N TYR A 13 -15.66 -6.26 -13.92
CA TYR A 13 -15.14 -4.91 -14.17
C TYR A 13 -13.61 -4.85 -14.27
N ILE A 14 -12.91 -5.98 -14.20
CA ILE A 14 -11.45 -6.03 -14.27
C ILE A 14 -11.06 -6.28 -15.75
N PRO A 15 -10.24 -5.39 -16.36
CA PRO A 15 -9.71 -5.63 -17.70
C PRO A 15 -9.01 -6.99 -17.81
N LYS A 16 -9.14 -7.66 -18.96
CA LYS A 16 -8.62 -9.02 -19.16
C LYS A 16 -7.13 -9.15 -18.83
N GLU A 17 -6.31 -8.21 -19.31
CA GLU A 17 -4.87 -8.21 -19.08
C GLU A 17 -4.53 -8.10 -17.58
N LEU A 18 -5.20 -7.19 -16.87
CA LEU A 18 -5.03 -7.03 -15.43
C LEU A 18 -5.44 -8.29 -14.68
N LYS A 19 -6.56 -8.91 -15.09
CA LYS A 19 -7.03 -10.16 -14.50
C LYS A 19 -6.03 -11.31 -14.70
N ASP A 20 -5.46 -11.44 -15.90
CA ASP A 20 -4.48 -12.47 -16.22
C ASP A 20 -3.19 -12.31 -15.39
N ASN A 21 -2.70 -11.07 -15.24
CA ASN A 21 -1.56 -10.74 -14.38
C ASN A 21 -1.81 -11.09 -12.90
N VAL A 22 -2.99 -10.71 -12.36
CA VAL A 22 -3.33 -11.03 -10.96
C VAL A 22 -3.49 -12.54 -10.78
N LYS A 23 -4.06 -13.25 -11.77
CA LYS A 23 -4.20 -14.72 -11.73
C LYS A 23 -2.84 -15.41 -11.73
N GLN A 24 -1.89 -14.97 -12.55
CA GLN A 24 -0.53 -15.49 -12.56
C GLN A 24 0.15 -15.28 -11.21
N ARG A 25 0.07 -14.05 -10.66
CA ARG A 25 0.63 -13.74 -9.34
C ARG A 25 -0.02 -14.55 -8.22
N ALA A 26 -1.33 -14.76 -8.30
CA ALA A 26 -2.05 -15.61 -7.35
C ALA A 26 -1.55 -17.06 -7.39
N ALA A 27 -1.36 -17.62 -8.59
CA ALA A 27 -0.83 -18.96 -8.78
C ALA A 27 0.59 -19.12 -8.20
N LEU A 28 1.47 -18.13 -8.44
CA LEU A 28 2.83 -18.11 -7.87
C LEU A 28 2.83 -18.05 -6.35
N ASN A 29 1.86 -17.35 -5.75
CA ASN A 29 1.74 -17.20 -4.31
C ASN A 29 0.91 -18.31 -3.63
N GLY A 30 0.43 -19.31 -4.38
CA GLY A 30 -0.44 -20.36 -3.85
C GLY A 30 -1.79 -19.85 -3.33
N ARG A 31 -2.27 -18.71 -3.85
CA ARG A 31 -3.51 -18.04 -3.41
C ARG A 31 -4.60 -18.15 -4.47
N SER A 32 -5.86 -18.11 -4.04
CA SER A 32 -6.98 -17.89 -4.98
C SER A 32 -6.94 -16.45 -5.53
N LEU A 33 -7.55 -16.24 -6.69
CA LEU A 33 -7.65 -14.91 -7.32
C LEU A 33 -8.28 -13.88 -6.36
N ASN A 34 -9.36 -14.25 -5.66
CA ASN A 34 -10.02 -13.39 -4.67
C ASN A 34 -9.09 -13.05 -3.51
N ALA A 35 -8.40 -14.05 -2.94
CA ALA A 35 -7.47 -13.83 -1.84
C ALA A 35 -6.31 -12.89 -2.25
N GLN A 36 -5.80 -13.04 -3.48
CA GLN A 36 -4.77 -12.17 -4.00
C GLN A 36 -5.27 -10.74 -4.21
N LEU A 37 -6.50 -10.54 -4.71
CA LEU A 37 -7.09 -9.22 -4.89
C LEU A 37 -7.29 -8.50 -3.54
N VAL A 38 -7.84 -9.21 -2.55
CA VAL A 38 -8.01 -8.65 -1.19
C VAL A 38 -6.66 -8.26 -0.60
N GLN A 39 -5.64 -9.09 -0.77
CA GLN A 39 -4.27 -8.80 -0.30
C GLN A 39 -3.66 -7.60 -1.01
N ILE A 40 -3.84 -7.46 -2.33
CA ILE A 40 -3.36 -6.29 -3.07
C ILE A 40 -4.02 -5.00 -2.55
N VAL A 41 -5.34 -5.04 -2.30
CA VAL A 41 -6.06 -3.88 -1.74
C VAL A 41 -5.59 -3.58 -0.33
N GLN A 42 -5.44 -4.60 0.52
CA GLN A 42 -4.92 -4.43 1.87
C GLN A 42 -3.51 -3.84 1.88
N ASP A 43 -2.64 -4.30 0.97
CA ASP A 43 -1.29 -3.77 0.79
C ASP A 43 -1.29 -2.35 0.25
N ALA A 44 -2.18 -2.01 -0.67
CA ALA A 44 -2.31 -0.67 -1.20
C ALA A 44 -2.81 0.32 -0.14
N MET A 45 -3.73 -0.13 0.72
CA MET A 45 -4.28 0.68 1.82
C MET A 45 -3.33 0.77 3.03
N SER A 46 -2.49 -0.25 3.26
CA SER A 46 -1.49 -0.24 4.33
C SER A 46 -0.26 0.59 3.97
N ARG A 47 0.03 0.75 2.68
CA ARG A 47 1.03 1.70 2.20
C ARG A 47 0.45 3.10 2.39
N PRO A 48 1.01 3.94 3.29
CA PRO A 48 0.62 5.34 3.32
C PRO A 48 0.86 5.92 1.93
N SER A 49 -0.14 6.61 1.38
CA SER A 49 0.02 7.35 0.12
C SER A 49 1.35 8.11 0.17
N PRO A 50 2.18 8.07 -0.88
CA PRO A 50 3.40 8.86 -0.91
C PRO A 50 3.00 10.32 -0.70
N VAL A 51 3.25 10.83 0.50
CA VAL A 51 2.96 12.22 0.83
C VAL A 51 3.99 13.02 0.06
N ILE A 52 3.51 13.83 -0.89
CA ILE A 52 4.31 14.91 -1.47
C ILE A 52 4.37 15.99 -0.38
N GLY A 53 5.30 15.86 0.57
CA GLY A 53 5.44 16.74 1.73
C GLY A 53 5.66 15.99 3.06
N TYR A 54 5.35 16.65 4.18
CA TYR A 54 5.56 16.12 5.53
C TYR A 54 4.29 15.42 6.05
N ARG A 55 4.41 14.24 6.69
CA ARG A 55 3.26 13.44 7.16
C ARG A 55 2.60 14.00 8.42
N SER A 56 3.29 14.87 9.16
CA SER A 56 2.80 15.51 10.38
C SER A 56 3.64 16.74 10.70
N ASP A 57 3.08 17.66 11.48
CA ASP A 57 3.81 18.83 12.00
C ASP A 57 5.04 18.41 12.81
N THR A 58 5.02 17.23 13.45
CA THR A 58 6.18 16.66 14.15
C THR A 58 7.31 16.29 13.20
N GLU A 59 7.02 15.75 12.02
CA GLU A 59 8.03 15.39 11.00
C GLU A 59 8.62 16.65 10.36
N LYS A 60 7.80 17.70 10.17
CA LYS A 60 8.25 19.02 9.73
C LYS A 60 9.17 19.69 10.76
N LEU A 61 8.82 19.63 12.04
CA LEU A 61 9.63 20.18 13.14
C LEU A 61 10.96 19.43 13.28
N ALA A 62 10.96 18.10 13.16
CA ALA A 62 12.18 17.31 13.17
C ALA A 62 13.11 17.66 12.00
N ALA A 63 12.57 17.85 10.80
CA ALA A 63 13.34 18.29 9.64
C ALA A 63 13.95 19.69 9.85
N GLN A 64 13.18 20.65 10.39
CA GLN A 64 13.67 21.99 10.72
C GLN A 64 14.75 21.98 11.81
N GLN A 65 14.61 21.14 12.83
CA GLN A 65 15.63 21.00 13.86
C GLN A 65 16.91 20.37 13.30
N ALA A 66 16.80 19.34 12.45
CA ALA A 66 17.96 18.73 11.80
C ALA A 66 18.74 19.74 10.94
N GLU A 67 18.05 20.61 10.19
CA GLU A 67 18.70 21.68 9.43
C GLU A 67 19.38 22.72 10.33
N THR A 68 18.77 23.05 11.46
CA THR A 68 19.31 24.01 12.42
C THR A 68 20.56 23.46 13.11
N VAL A 69 20.52 22.20 13.55
CA VAL A 69 21.67 21.50 14.12
C VAL A 69 22.78 21.40 13.10
N LYS A 70 22.48 21.02 11.86
CA LYS A 70 23.48 20.95 10.78
C LYS A 70 24.20 22.28 10.56
N LYS A 71 23.51 23.42 10.68
CA LYS A 71 24.12 24.75 10.59
C LYS A 71 24.97 25.14 11.81
N MET A 72 24.78 24.51 12.96
CA MET A 72 25.57 24.77 14.17
C MET A 72 26.90 24.01 14.21
N VAL A 73 27.03 22.93 13.42
CA VAL A 73 28.25 22.09 13.40
C VAL A 73 29.25 22.51 12.30
N PHE A 74 28.99 23.62 11.60
CA PHE A 74 29.90 24.23 10.61
C PHE A 74 30.25 25.66 11.03
#